data_AF-A0A3N7FIA1-F1
#
_entry.id   AF-A0A3N7FIA1-F1
#
_cell.length_a   1.000
_cell.length_b   1.000
_cell.length_c   1.000
_cell.angle_alpha   90.00
_cell.angle_beta   90.00
_cell.angle_gamma   90.00
#
_symmetry.space_group_name_H-M   'P 1'
#
loop_
_entity.id
_entity.type
_entity.pdbx_description
1 polymer ?
#
loop_
_entity_poly.entity_id
_entity_poly.type
_entity_poly.pdbx_seq_one_letter_code
_entity_poly.pdbx_strand_id
1 'polypeptide(L)'
;MSNMHNQEPQVYKWLVKSGSILLFRDSDKIHLELDKETSESCLLTKEDAESLISIITTLAEAIWNSPSYIKEPYQGQLFKTADELVYWDLGQPMLYAGFNVNEQAIAINYSGDAVLKISVNYAVELIQILTHFCKQFGV
;
A
#
# COMPACT_ATOMS: atom_id res chain seq x y z
N MET A 1 -13.73 -28.27 22.70
CA MET A 1 -14.26 -27.79 21.41
C MET A 1 -13.94 -26.31 21.33
N SER A 2 -12.88 -25.96 20.61
CA SER A 2 -12.41 -24.57 20.53
C SER A 2 -13.21 -23.88 19.41
N ASN A 3 -14.01 -22.89 19.77
CA ASN A 3 -14.71 -22.03 18.81
C ASN A 3 -13.66 -21.25 17.99
N MET A 4 -13.28 -21.78 16.83
CA MET A 4 -12.62 -21.00 15.79
C MET A 4 -13.62 -19.93 15.33
N HIS A 5 -13.47 -18.71 15.84
CA HIS A 5 -14.04 -17.55 15.17
C HIS A 5 -13.32 -17.43 13.81
N ASN A 6 -13.93 -17.96 12.76
CA ASN A 6 -13.67 -17.51 11.41
C ASN A 6 -14.17 -16.07 11.33
N GLN A 7 -13.35 -15.11 11.79
CA GLN A 7 -13.59 -13.72 11.46
C GLN A 7 -13.38 -13.61 9.95
N GLU A 8 -14.43 -13.26 9.22
CA GLU A 8 -14.29 -12.92 7.81
C GLU A 8 -13.21 -11.83 7.70
N PRO A 9 -12.27 -11.96 6.74
CA PRO A 9 -11.21 -10.99 6.58
C PRO A 9 -11.83 -9.63 6.30
N GLN A 10 -11.42 -8.62 7.08
CA GLN A 10 -11.85 -7.25 6.84
C GLN A 10 -11.29 -6.78 5.48
N VAL A 11 -12.19 -6.54 4.54
CA VAL A 11 -11.85 -6.04 3.20
C VAL A 11 -12.19 -4.57 3.11
N TYR A 12 -11.21 -3.77 2.70
CA TYR A 12 -11.37 -2.34 2.43
C TYR A 12 -11.34 -2.14 0.92
N LYS A 13 -12.38 -1.52 0.37
CA LYS A 13 -12.44 -1.14 -1.04
C LYS A 13 -13.04 0.24 -1.17
N TRP A 14 -12.40 1.12 -1.94
CA TRP A 14 -12.94 2.43 -2.24
C TRP A 14 -12.48 2.93 -3.61
N LEU A 15 -13.24 3.89 -4.15
CA LEU A 15 -12.94 4.56 -5.41
C LEU A 15 -11.97 5.71 -5.14
N VAL A 16 -11.04 5.91 -6.06
CA VAL A 16 -10.10 7.03 -6.09
C VAL A 16 -10.18 7.71 -7.45
N LYS A 17 -9.43 8.79 -7.68
CA LYS A 17 -9.32 9.32 -9.04
C LYS A 17 -8.67 8.25 -9.94
N SER A 18 -9.30 7.99 -11.08
CA SER A 18 -8.79 7.08 -12.12
C SER A 18 -8.63 5.61 -11.70
N GLY A 19 -9.45 5.12 -10.75
CA GLY A 19 -9.46 3.70 -10.39
C GLY A 19 -10.09 3.38 -9.04
N SER A 20 -9.80 2.18 -8.55
CA SER A 20 -10.17 1.74 -7.20
C SER A 20 -9.02 1.01 -6.51
N ILE A 21 -9.05 1.03 -5.17
CA ILE A 21 -8.09 0.34 -4.31
C ILE A 21 -8.81 -0.72 -3.52
N LEU A 22 -8.21 -1.90 -3.42
CA LEU A 22 -8.64 -2.97 -2.54
C LEU A 22 -7.50 -3.43 -1.63
N LEU A 23 -7.80 -3.51 -0.34
CA LEU A 23 -6.87 -3.91 0.72
C LEU A 23 -7.51 -4.92 1.66
N PHE A 24 -6.77 -5.96 1.99
CA PHE A 24 -7.14 -6.87 3.08
C PHE A 24 -5.90 -7.59 3.62
N ARG A 25 -6.04 -8.18 4.81
CA ARG A 25 -5.02 -9.08 5.35
C ARG A 25 -5.13 -10.45 4.68
N ASP A 26 -4.04 -10.88 4.04
CA ASP A 26 -3.86 -12.25 3.55
C ASP A 26 -2.77 -12.94 4.37
N SER A 27 -3.19 -13.71 5.37
CA SER A 27 -2.28 -14.43 6.29
C SER A 27 -1.33 -13.49 7.05
N ASP A 28 -0.04 -13.49 6.71
CA ASP A 28 1.03 -12.66 7.26
C ASP A 28 1.43 -11.49 6.34
N LYS A 29 0.66 -11.27 5.27
CA LYS A 29 0.87 -10.19 4.29
C LYS A 29 -0.38 -9.32 4.16
N ILE A 30 -0.19 -8.15 3.60
CA ILE A 30 -1.26 -7.26 3.17
C ILE A 30 -1.43 -7.47 1.67
N HIS A 31 -2.63 -7.81 1.24
CA HIS A 31 -2.99 -7.83 -0.17
C HIS A 31 -3.38 -6.42 -0.58
N LEU A 32 -2.71 -5.86 -1.59
CA LEU A 32 -3.05 -4.58 -2.22
C LEU A 32 -3.30 -4.79 -3.71
N GLU A 33 -4.50 -4.46 -4.15
CA GLU A 33 -4.92 -4.50 -5.55
C GLU A 33 -5.27 -3.09 -6.03
N LEU A 34 -4.82 -2.75 -7.23
CA LEU A 34 -5.13 -1.49 -7.91
C LEU A 34 -5.91 -1.80 -9.19
N ASP A 35 -7.21 -1.48 -9.17
CA ASP A 35 -8.04 -1.53 -10.37
C ASP A 35 -7.96 -0.17 -11.06
N LYS A 36 -6.94 -0.05 -11.91
CA LYS A 36 -6.71 1.11 -12.76
C LYS A 36 -7.67 0.99 -13.94
N GLU A 37 -8.52 2.00 -14.15
CA GLU A 37 -9.43 2.01 -15.31
C GLU A 37 -8.62 2.18 -16.62
N THR A 38 -9.04 3.05 -17.55
CA THR A 38 -8.27 3.39 -18.74
C THR A 38 -6.99 4.21 -18.45
N SER A 39 -6.61 4.35 -17.18
CA SER A 39 -5.47 5.15 -16.69
C SER A 39 -4.25 4.30 -16.40
N GLU A 40 -3.07 4.90 -16.51
CA GLU A 40 -1.81 4.24 -16.14
C GLU A 40 -1.64 4.12 -14.62
N SER A 41 -2.34 4.92 -13.82
CA SER A 41 -2.21 4.95 -12.35
C SER A 41 -3.52 5.27 -11.63
N CYS A 42 -3.65 4.78 -10.40
CA CYS A 42 -4.61 5.30 -9.44
C CYS A 42 -4.07 6.62 -8.86
N LEU A 43 -4.93 7.62 -8.72
CA LEU A 43 -4.56 8.96 -8.24
C LEU A 43 -5.23 9.21 -6.88
N LEU A 44 -4.42 9.42 -5.86
CA LEU A 44 -4.87 9.63 -4.49
C LEU A 44 -4.93 11.12 -4.19
N THR A 45 -6.11 11.61 -3.81
CA THR A 45 -6.17 12.89 -3.09
C THR A 45 -5.48 12.77 -1.73
N LYS A 46 -5.32 13.89 -1.03
CA LYS A 46 -4.78 13.89 0.32
C LYS A 46 -5.57 12.95 1.25
N GLU A 47 -6.89 13.02 1.20
CA GLU A 47 -7.79 12.21 2.03
C GLU A 47 -7.70 10.72 1.67
N ASP A 48 -7.58 10.39 0.38
CA ASP A 48 -7.38 9.00 -0.07
C ASP A 48 -6.04 8.45 0.44
N ALA A 49 -4.98 9.24 0.39
CA ALA A 49 -3.66 8.86 0.85
C ALA A 49 -3.61 8.67 2.38
N GLU A 50 -4.26 9.57 3.13
CA GLU A 50 -4.40 9.44 4.60
C GLU A 50 -5.21 8.19 4.97
N SER A 51 -6.28 7.89 4.22
CA SER A 51 -7.07 6.68 4.40
C SER A 51 -6.24 5.43 4.11
N LEU A 52 -5.49 5.43 3.01
CA LEU A 52 -4.59 4.35 2.63
C LEU A 52 -3.54 4.08 3.73
N ILE A 53 -2.89 5.13 4.24
CA ILE A 53 -1.91 5.05 5.33
C ILE A 53 -2.55 4.43 6.58
N SER A 54 -3.73 4.90 6.97
CA SER A 54 -4.43 4.40 8.16
C SER A 54 -4.79 2.92 8.06
N ILE A 55 -5.30 2.50 6.90
CA ILE A 55 -5.69 1.10 6.65
C ILE A 55 -4.45 0.19 6.63
N ILE A 56 -3.39 0.58 5.91
CA ILE A 56 -2.14 -0.21 5.86
C ILE A 56 -1.54 -0.33 7.27
N THR A 57 -1.54 0.75 8.05
CA THR A 57 -1.05 0.74 9.44
C THR A 57 -1.83 -0.28 10.28
N THR A 58 -3.16 -0.23 10.21
CA THR A 58 -4.03 -1.14 10.97
C THR A 58 -3.81 -2.60 10.58
N LEU A 59 -3.70 -2.89 9.28
CA LEU A 59 -3.44 -4.24 8.78
C LEU A 59 -2.04 -4.74 9.19
N ALA A 60 -1.02 -3.88 9.11
CA ALA A 60 0.34 -4.20 9.51
C ALA A 60 0.45 -4.48 11.01
N GLU A 61 -0.21 -3.68 11.86
CA GLU A 61 -0.29 -3.89 13.30
C GLU A 61 -0.98 -5.23 13.64
N ALA A 62 -2.06 -5.56 12.95
CA ALA A 62 -2.77 -6.82 13.15
C ALA A 62 -1.91 -8.05 12.78
N ILE A 63 -1.05 -7.94 11.77
CA ILE A 63 -0.08 -8.98 11.40
C ILE A 63 1.03 -9.04 12.45
N TRP A 64 1.63 -7.89 12.79
CA TRP A 64 2.76 -7.80 13.74
C TRP A 64 2.45 -8.37 15.12
N ASN A 65 1.22 -8.14 15.60
CA ASN A 65 0.74 -8.61 16.89
C ASN A 65 0.20 -10.05 16.84
N SER A 66 0.18 -10.69 15.68
CA SER A 66 -0.29 -12.07 15.55
C SER A 66 0.69 -13.04 16.22
N PRO A 67 0.23 -13.95 17.12
CA PRO A 67 1.12 -14.88 17.83
C PRO A 67 1.91 -15.83 16.92
N SER A 68 1.38 -16.12 15.73
CA SER A 68 2.01 -17.01 14.74
C SER A 68 2.93 -16.27 13.77
N TYR A 69 3.02 -14.94 13.83
CA TYR A 69 3.87 -14.17 12.92
C TYR A 69 5.33 -14.22 13.36
N ILE A 70 6.20 -14.65 12.46
CA ILE A 70 7.64 -14.62 12.66
C ILE A 70 8.14 -13.25 12.21
N LYS A 71 8.63 -12.45 13.17
CA LYS A 71 9.11 -11.09 12.91
C LYS A 71 10.43 -11.15 12.14
N GLU A 72 10.40 -10.66 10.91
CA GLU A 72 11.59 -10.53 10.08
C GLU A 72 12.35 -9.23 10.43
N PRO A 73 13.65 -9.29 10.74
CA PRO A 73 14.45 -8.10 10.98
C PRO A 73 14.54 -7.25 9.71
N TYR A 74 14.36 -5.93 9.86
CA TYR A 74 14.54 -4.98 8.77
C TYR A 74 15.99 -4.98 8.29
N GLN A 75 16.21 -5.28 7.00
CA GLN A 75 17.55 -5.43 6.41
C GLN A 75 18.07 -4.16 5.73
N GLY A 76 17.36 -3.04 5.87
CA GLY A 76 17.68 -1.79 5.20
C GLY A 76 16.60 -1.40 4.19
N GLN A 77 16.83 -0.25 3.54
CA GLN A 77 15.89 0.37 2.60
C GLN A 77 15.53 -0.58 1.46
N LEU A 78 14.23 -0.82 1.27
CA LEU A 78 13.68 -1.72 0.24
C LEU A 78 13.24 -0.94 -1.01
N PHE A 79 12.92 0.35 -0.88
CA PHE A 79 12.66 1.21 -2.04
C PHE A 79 13.93 1.73 -2.71
N LYS A 80 13.79 2.07 -3.99
CA LYS A 80 14.73 2.82 -4.80
C LYS A 80 14.06 4.12 -5.24
N THR A 81 14.87 5.11 -5.58
CA THR A 81 14.41 6.38 -6.13
C THR A 81 14.93 6.53 -7.55
N ALA A 82 14.09 7.04 -8.45
CA ALA A 82 14.47 7.46 -9.80
C ALA A 82 13.67 8.73 -10.13
N ASP A 83 14.38 9.83 -10.35
CA ASP A 83 13.78 11.17 -10.49
C ASP A 83 12.83 11.50 -9.32
N GLU A 84 11.56 11.80 -9.61
CA GLU A 84 10.50 12.11 -8.63
C GLU A 84 9.69 10.87 -8.22
N LEU A 85 10.06 9.68 -8.71
CA LEU A 85 9.37 8.43 -8.44
C LEU A 85 10.12 7.59 -7.41
N VAL A 86 9.35 7.01 -6.50
CA VAL A 86 9.79 5.99 -5.57
C VAL A 86 9.26 4.65 -6.06
N TYR A 87 10.10 3.62 -6.10
CA TYR A 87 9.67 2.29 -6.50
C TYR A 87 10.29 1.19 -5.65
N TRP A 88 9.59 0.07 -5.53
CA TRP A 88 10.07 -1.11 -4.81
C TRP A 88 10.36 -2.24 -5.78
N ASP A 89 11.58 -2.76 -5.70
CA ASP A 89 12.05 -3.88 -6.53
C ASP A 89 11.83 -5.20 -5.79
N LEU A 90 10.63 -5.75 -5.93
CA LEU A 90 10.19 -6.97 -5.24
C LEU A 90 10.26 -8.22 -6.13
N GLY A 91 11.03 -8.17 -7.23
CA GLY A 91 11.14 -9.29 -8.18
C GLY A 91 9.97 -9.43 -9.16
N GLN A 92 9.23 -8.33 -9.39
CA GLN A 92 7.92 -8.22 -10.07
C GLN A 92 6.74 -8.82 -9.25
N PRO A 93 5.60 -8.11 -9.12
CA PRO A 93 5.33 -6.75 -9.60
C PRO A 93 6.11 -5.66 -8.85
N MET A 94 6.49 -4.57 -9.52
CA MET A 94 7.09 -3.37 -8.87
C MET A 94 6.00 -2.36 -8.54
N LEU A 95 5.98 -1.83 -7.31
CA LEU A 95 5.15 -0.69 -6.92
C LEU A 95 5.86 0.61 -7.24
N TYR A 96 5.11 1.57 -7.77
CA TYR A 96 5.54 2.94 -8.01
C TYR A 96 4.64 3.90 -7.23
N ALA A 97 5.25 4.90 -6.61
CA ALA A 97 4.57 6.02 -5.99
C ALA A 97 5.29 7.33 -6.34
N GLY A 98 4.53 8.37 -6.68
CA GLY A 98 5.06 9.69 -7.00
C GLY A 98 4.01 10.77 -6.83
N PHE A 99 4.43 12.01 -6.63
CA PHE A 99 3.49 13.14 -6.61
C PHE A 99 3.26 13.66 -8.03
N ASN A 100 2.01 13.69 -8.46
CA ASN A 100 1.59 14.27 -9.73
C ASN A 100 1.15 15.72 -9.49
N VAL A 101 2.00 16.67 -9.88
CA VAL A 101 1.78 18.11 -9.69
C VAL A 101 0.59 18.62 -10.50
N ASN A 102 0.34 18.07 -11.70
CA ASN A 102 -0.76 18.51 -12.57
C ASN A 102 -2.13 18.12 -11.99
N GLU A 103 -2.22 16.91 -11.43
CA GLU A 103 -3.45 16.36 -10.86
C GLU A 103 -3.64 16.71 -9.38
N GLN A 104 -2.60 17.29 -8.76
CA GLN A 104 -2.50 17.53 -7.32
C GLN A 104 -2.88 16.26 -6.55
N ALA A 105 -2.18 15.16 -6.84
CA ALA A 105 -2.49 13.83 -6.34
C ALA A 105 -1.24 12.96 -6.25
N ILE A 106 -1.26 11.94 -5.38
CA ILE A 106 -0.22 10.90 -5.36
C ILE A 106 -0.61 9.84 -6.39
N ALA A 107 0.23 9.63 -7.40
CA ALA A 107 0.08 8.54 -8.35
C ALA A 107 0.64 7.25 -7.75
N ILE A 108 -0.16 6.19 -7.75
CA ILE A 108 0.25 4.84 -7.35
C ILE A 108 -0.02 3.84 -8.48
N ASN A 109 0.95 2.98 -8.78
CA ASN A 109 0.88 2.04 -9.90
C ASN A 109 1.73 0.77 -9.68
N TYR A 110 1.40 -0.32 -10.38
CA TYR A 110 2.19 -1.55 -10.49
C TYR A 110 2.69 -1.83 -11.91
N SER A 111 3.89 -2.39 -12.02
CA SER A 111 4.28 -3.17 -13.21
C SER A 111 3.88 -4.64 -13.04
N GLY A 112 3.30 -5.26 -14.06
CA GLY A 112 2.90 -6.67 -14.00
C GLY A 112 1.49 -6.90 -13.43
N ASP A 113 1.26 -8.06 -12.81
CA ASP A 113 -0.06 -8.49 -12.33
C ASP A 113 -0.68 -7.51 -11.31
N ALA A 114 -2.01 -7.47 -11.29
CA ALA A 114 -2.84 -6.47 -10.59
C ALA A 114 -2.73 -6.48 -9.05
N VAL A 115 -2.04 -7.47 -8.47
CA VAL A 115 -2.03 -7.77 -7.04
C VAL A 115 -0.62 -7.77 -6.47
N LEU A 116 -0.41 -7.03 -5.37
CA LEU A 116 0.82 -7.03 -4.61
C LEU A 116 0.60 -7.58 -3.19
N LYS A 117 1.47 -8.50 -2.76
CA LYS A 117 1.52 -9.00 -1.38
C LYS A 117 2.63 -8.30 -0.60
N ILE A 118 2.24 -7.48 0.35
CA ILE A 118 3.11 -6.56 1.11
C ILE A 118 3.47 -7.19 2.46
N SER A 119 4.76 -7.32 2.76
CA SER A 119 5.25 -7.70 4.09
C SER A 119 5.16 -6.52 5.07
N VAL A 120 5.20 -6.77 6.38
CA VAL A 120 5.14 -5.69 7.38
C VAL A 120 6.27 -4.67 7.20
N ASN A 121 7.50 -5.12 6.94
CA ASN A 121 8.63 -4.22 6.71
C ASN A 121 8.40 -3.31 5.51
N TYR A 122 7.79 -3.85 4.46
CA TYR A 122 7.46 -3.09 3.28
C TYR A 122 6.26 -2.14 3.50
N ALA A 123 5.25 -2.56 4.26
CA ALA A 123 4.14 -1.71 4.67
C ALA A 123 4.61 -0.46 5.41
N VAL A 124 5.61 -0.61 6.30
CA VAL A 124 6.22 0.52 7.04
C VAL A 124 6.85 1.53 6.08
N GLU A 125 7.61 1.09 5.09
CA GLU A 125 8.20 2.02 4.11
C GLU A 125 7.13 2.70 3.25
N LEU A 126 6.11 1.95 2.80
CA LEU A 126 5.01 2.52 2.02
C LEU A 126 4.28 3.61 2.82
N ILE A 127 4.00 3.39 4.11
CA ILE A 127 3.43 4.40 5.01
C ILE A 127 4.32 5.65 5.06
N GLN A 128 5.63 5.49 5.22
CA GLN A 128 6.57 6.61 5.30
C GLN A 128 6.63 7.42 4.00
N ILE A 129 6.66 6.75 2.85
CA ILE A 129 6.68 7.38 1.53
C ILE A 129 5.37 8.11 1.23
N LEU A 130 4.23 7.49 1.49
CA LEU A 130 2.93 8.16 1.33
C LEU A 130 2.82 9.37 2.28
N THR A 131 3.27 9.23 3.52
CA THR A 131 3.31 10.34 4.49
C THR A 131 4.21 11.48 4.01
N HIS A 132 5.33 11.17 3.37
CA HIS A 132 6.20 12.17 2.76
C HIS A 132 5.48 12.93 1.64
N PHE A 133 4.84 12.23 0.71
CA PHE A 133 4.09 12.86 -0.37
C PHE A 133 2.85 13.63 0.12
N CYS A 134 2.21 13.20 1.21
CA CYS A 134 1.10 13.95 1.83
C CYS A 134 1.51 15.38 2.26
N LYS A 135 2.80 15.64 2.49
CA LYS A 135 3.30 16.98 2.83
C LYS A 135 3.39 17.91 1.62
N GLN A 136 3.26 17.40 0.40
CA GLN A 136 3.34 18.19 -0.83
C GLN A 136 1.99 18.80 -1.24
N PHE A 137 0.88 18.34 -0.67
CA PHE A 137 -0.43 18.96 -0.93
C PHE A 137 -0.49 20.39 -0.35
N GLY A 138 -0.79 21.36 -1.21
CA GLY A 138 -0.95 22.77 -0.82
C GLY A 138 0.36 23.55 -0.66
N VAL A 139 1.47 23.01 -1.17
CA VAL A 139 2.76 23.71 -1.33
C VAL A 139 2.79 24.44 -2.67
#